data_AF-A0A7J5B9Q7-F1
#
_entry.id   AF-A0A7J5B9Q7-F1
#
_cell.length_a   1.000
_cell.length_b   1.000
_cell.length_c   1.000
_cell.angle_alpha   90.00
_cell.angle_beta   90.00
_cell.angle_gamma   90.00
#
_symmetry.space_group_name_H-M   'P 1'
#
loop_
_entity.id
_entity.type
_entity.pdbx_description
1 polymer ?
#
loop_
_entity_poly.entity_id
_entity_poly.type
_entity_poly.pdbx_seq_one_letter_code
_entity_poly.pdbx_strand_id
1 'polypeptide(L)' 'MATTTRIALTATQRAELANIRASWAVEGQHVTATEMDVLERVATGELDPRTAYTLMHEQDAPAHR' A
#
# COMPACT_ATOMS: atom_id res chain seq x y z
N MET A 1 11.28 13.58 -16.44
CA MET A 1 10.34 12.87 -15.54
C MET A 1 9.79 11.69 -16.30
N ALA A 2 10.12 10.47 -15.88
CA ALA A 2 9.59 9.27 -16.54
C ALA A 2 8.12 9.14 -16.16
N THR A 3 7.25 9.10 -17.18
CA THR A 3 5.87 8.69 -17.00
C THR A 3 5.88 7.21 -16.67
N THR A 4 5.83 6.86 -15.39
CA THR A 4 5.69 5.46 -14.97
C THR A 4 4.31 4.99 -15.41
N THR A 5 4.27 4.15 -16.43
CA THR A 5 3.05 3.45 -16.85
C THR A 5 2.61 2.55 -15.68
N ARG A 6 1.55 2.93 -14.97
CA ARG A 6 0.99 2.08 -13.91
C ARG A 6 0.43 0.81 -14.53
N ILE A 7 0.83 -0.34 -13.98
CA ILE A 7 0.23 -1.62 -14.34
C ILE A 7 -1.17 -1.70 -13.74
N ALA A 8 -2.16 -2.03 -14.56
CA ALA A 8 -3.52 -2.22 -14.06
C ALA A 8 -3.60 -3.48 -13.18
N LEU A 9 -4.26 -3.36 -12.03
CA LEU A 9 -4.48 -4.48 -11.12
C LEU A 9 -5.44 -5.51 -11.74
N THR A 10 -5.06 -6.78 -11.63
CA THR A 10 -5.95 -7.91 -11.93
C THR A 10 -7.15 -7.92 -10.97
N ALA A 11 -8.20 -8.65 -11.33
CA ALA A 11 -9.37 -8.82 -10.48
C ALA A 11 -9.00 -9.42 -9.11
N THR A 12 -8.07 -10.38 -9.09
CA THR A 12 -7.57 -11.03 -7.87
C THR A 12 -6.83 -10.05 -6.98
N GLN A 13 -5.87 -9.28 -7.52
CA GLN A 13 -5.13 -8.28 -6.75
C GLN A 13 -6.08 -7.23 -6.15
N ARG A 14 -7.10 -6.78 -6.91
CA ARG A 14 -8.12 -5.86 -6.38
C ARG A 14 -8.92 -6.47 -5.23
N ALA A 15 -9.28 -7.74 -5.32
CA ALA A 15 -10.01 -8.43 -4.25
C ALA A 15 -9.14 -8.59 -2.99
N GLU A 16 -7.86 -8.94 -3.14
CA GLU A 16 -6.92 -9.06 -2.02
C GLU A 16 -6.72 -7.72 -1.30
N LEU A 17 -6.52 -6.63 -2.04
CA LEU A 17 -6.41 -5.29 -1.46
C LEU A 17 -7.69 -4.83 -0.76
N ALA A 18 -8.86 -5.16 -1.31
CA ALA A 18 -10.13 -4.89 -0.65
C ALA A 18 -10.27 -5.68 0.67
N ASN A 19 -9.80 -6.94 0.70
CA ASN A 19 -9.80 -7.76 1.91
C ASN A 19 -8.84 -7.21 2.97
N ILE A 20 -7.64 -6.78 2.60
CA ILE A 20 -6.69 -6.13 3.52
C ILE A 20 -7.34 -4.89 4.14
N ARG A 21 -7.93 -4.02 3.31
CA ARG A 21 -8.62 -2.81 3.78
C ARG A 21 -9.78 -3.14 4.72
N ALA A 22 -10.56 -4.17 4.41
CA ALA A 22 -11.65 -4.61 5.26
C ALA A 22 -11.15 -5.17 6.60
N SER A 23 -10.04 -5.94 6.60
CA SER A 23 -9.44 -6.47 7.82
C SER A 23 -9.00 -5.35 8.76
N TRP A 24 -8.29 -4.34 8.25
CA TRP A 24 -7.84 -3.22 9.07
C TRP A 24 -9.02 -2.39 9.58
N ALA A 25 -10.07 -2.22 8.78
CA ALA A 25 -11.29 -1.55 9.21
C ALA A 25 -11.99 -2.29 10.37
N VAL A 26 -11.98 -3.62 10.38
CA VAL A 26 -12.49 -4.43 11.51
C VAL A 26 -11.66 -4.19 12.78
N GLU A 27 -10.35 -3.97 12.64
CA GLU A 27 -9.44 -3.61 13.73
C GLU A 27 -9.52 -2.14 14.14
N GLY A 28 -10.43 -1.36 13.54
CA GLY A 28 -10.60 0.08 13.80
C GLY A 28 -9.51 0.95 13.17
N GLN A 29 -8.68 0.38 12.31
CA GLN A 29 -7.64 1.08 11.57
C GLN A 29 -8.13 1.45 10.17
N HIS A 30 -7.68 2.60 9.66
CA HIS A 30 -8.03 3.06 8.33
C HIS A 30 -6.79 3.14 7.46
N VAL A 31 -6.77 2.36 6.36
CA VAL A 31 -5.73 2.48 5.34
C VAL A 31 -5.85 3.87 4.69
N THR A 32 -4.79 4.65 4.76
CA THR A 32 -4.67 5.94 4.07
C THR A 32 -4.54 5.73 2.55
N ALA A 33 -4.78 6.79 1.77
CA ALA A 33 -4.59 6.74 0.33
C ALA A 33 -3.13 6.42 -0.06
N THR A 34 -2.17 6.89 0.75
CA THR A 34 -0.74 6.66 0.53
C THR A 34 -0.37 5.20 0.78
N GLU A 35 -0.87 4.61 1.87
CA GLU A 35 -0.65 3.19 2.15
C GLU A 35 -1.30 2.32 1.07
N MET A 36 -2.48 2.69 0.58
CA MET A 36 -3.08 1.98 -0.54
C MET A 36 -2.23 2.05 -1.81
N ASP A 37 -1.66 3.21 -2.17
CA ASP A 37 -0.75 3.33 -3.32
C ASP A 37 0.49 2.42 -3.18
N VAL A 38 1.05 2.34 -1.96
CA VAL A 38 2.18 1.44 -1.67
C VAL A 38 1.76 -0.02 -1.84
N LEU A 39 0.60 -0.43 -1.30
CA LEU A 39 0.10 -1.80 -1.44
C LEU A 39 -0.20 -2.17 -2.90
N GLU A 40 -0.74 -1.24 -3.69
CA GLU A 40 -0.99 -1.43 -5.12
C GLU A 40 0.32 -1.68 -5.88
N ARG A 41 1.36 -0.91 -5.59
CA ARG A 41 2.69 -1.07 -6.20
C ARG A 41 3.38 -2.37 -5.80
N VAL A 42 3.15 -2.85 -4.58
CA VAL A 42 3.61 -4.18 -4.15
C VAL A 42 2.85 -5.26 -4.91
N ALA A 43 1.53 -5.15 -5.02
CA ALA A 43 0.69 -6.11 -5.71
C ALA A 43 1.07 -6.25 -7.19
N THR A 44 1.46 -5.16 -7.86
CA THR A 44 1.95 -5.18 -9.26
C THR A 44 3.41 -5.59 -9.42
N GLY A 45 4.16 -5.73 -8.32
CA GLY A 45 5.60 -6.01 -8.33
C GLY A 45 6.46 -4.79 -8.69
N GLU A 46 5.88 -3.59 -8.78
CA GLU A 46 6.61 -2.32 -8.98
C GLU A 46 7.40 -1.90 -7.74
N LEU A 47 7.05 -2.43 -6.56
CA LEU A 47 7.72 -2.16 -5.29
C LEU A 47 7.97 -3.46 -4.53
N ASP A 48 9.20 -3.63 -4.04
CA ASP A 48 9.54 -4.78 -3.19
C ASP A 48 8.84 -4.67 -1.82
N PRO A 49 8.27 -5.77 -1.27
CA PRO A 49 7.57 -5.76 0.01
C PRO A 49 8.41 -5.24 1.18
N ARG A 50 9.73 -5.48 1.18
CA ARG A 50 10.62 -5.00 2.24
C ARG A 50 10.80 -3.49 2.15
N THR A 51 10.93 -2.96 0.94
CA THR A 51 10.95 -1.51 0.72
C THR A 51 9.62 -0.87 1.10
N ALA A 52 8.49 -1.48 0.76
CA ALA A 52 7.17 -1.02 1.16
C ALA A 52 7.01 -0.96 2.68
N TYR A 53 7.45 -2.00 3.40
CA TYR A 53 7.43 -2.04 4.86
C TYR A 53 8.22 -0.87 5.47
N THR A 54 9.44 -0.62 4.97
CA THR A 54 10.25 0.53 5.42
C THR A 54 9.54 1.86 5.17
N LEU A 55 8.96 2.05 3.98
CA LEU A 55 8.25 3.28 3.63
C LEU A 55 7.04 3.54 4.53
N MET A 56 6.25 2.50 4.84
CA MET A 56 5.10 2.61 5.74
C MET A 56 5.54 2.87 7.19
N HIS A 57 6.57 2.19 7.67
CA HIS A 57 7.09 2.41 9.04
C HIS A 57 7.76 3.78 9.23
N GLU A 58 8.42 4.33 8.21
CA GLU A 58 8.99 5.68 8.28
C GLU A 58 7.91 6.77 8.29
N GLN A 59 6.71 6.49 7.78
CA GLN A 59 5.55 7.40 7.81
C GLN A 59 4.88 7.44 9.19
N ASP A 60 4.88 6.32 9.92
CA ASP A 60 4.37 6.21 11.29
C ASP A 60 5.37 6.68 12.37
N ALA A 61 6.62 6.97 11.98
CA ALA A 61 7.61 7.48 12.92
C ALA A 61 7.10 8.81 13.51
N PRO A 62 6.95 8.94 14.84
CA PRO A 62 6.55 10.21 15.44
C PRO A 62 7.57 11.25 14.99
N ALA A 63 7.06 12.34 14.41
CA ALA A 63 7.88 13.50 14.08
C ALA A 63 8.46 14.02 15.40
N HIS A 64 9.65 13.54 15.78
CA HIS A 64 10.36 14.01 16.95
C HIS A 64 10.65 15.51 16.77
N ARG A 65 9.84 16.34 17.43
CA ARG A 65 10.13 17.72 17.80
C ARG A 65 9.61 17.98 19.20
#